data_AF-A0A399E0S9-F1
#
_entry.id   AF-A0A399E0S9-F1
#
_cell.length_a   1.000
_cell.length_b   1.000
_cell.length_c   1.000
_cell.angle_alpha   90.00
_cell.angle_beta   90.00
_cell.angle_gamma   90.00
#
_symmetry.space_group_name_H-M   'P 1'
#
loop_
_entity.id
_entity.type
_entity.pdbx_description
1 polymer ?
#
loop_
_entity_poly.entity_id
_entity_poly.type
_entity_poly.pdbx_seq_one_letter_code
_entity_poly.pdbx_strand_id
1 'polypeptide(L)' 'MVWINGRAVEAEGKSLGEMVEAVCRQQGVNPEAVVVLLNEEIWGKGRWPDRTLVTGDVVEIVTLMQGG' A
#
# COMPACT_ATOMS: atom_id res chain seq x y z
N MET A 1 15.17 -2.15 2.61
CA MET A 1 14.17 -3.01 1.93
C MET A 1 12.81 -2.81 2.59
N VAL A 2 11.74 -2.65 1.81
CA VAL A 2 10.35 -2.56 2.28
C VAL A 2 9.61 -3.82 1.84
N TRP A 3 8.65 -4.30 2.62
CA TRP A 3 7.81 -5.43 2.27
C TRP A 3 6.46 -4.94 1.76
N ILE A 4 6.07 -5.34 0.55
CA ILE A 4 4.79 -4.98 -0.06
C ILE A 4 4.08 -6.26 -0.49
N ASN A 5 2.91 -6.55 0.09
CA ASN A 5 2.15 -7.79 -0.13
C ASN A 5 3.05 -9.04 -0.04
N GLY A 6 3.83 -9.12 1.03
CA GLY A 6 4.82 -10.19 1.27
C GLY A 6 6.07 -10.21 0.37
N ARG A 7 6.26 -9.25 -0.55
CA ARG A 7 7.45 -9.17 -1.42
C ARG A 7 8.41 -8.07 -0.99
N ALA A 8 9.70 -8.38 -0.97
CA ALA A 8 10.77 -7.41 -0.74
C ALA A 8 10.94 -6.48 -1.96
N VAL A 9 10.87 -5.16 -1.74
CA VAL A 9 10.96 -4.11 -2.78
C VAL A 9 11.91 -2.98 -2.34
N GLU A 10 12.73 -2.50 -3.29
CA GLU A 10 13.51 -1.27 -3.14
C GLU A 10 12.61 -0.03 -3.27
N ALA A 11 11.96 0.32 -2.15
CA ALA A 11 11.02 1.43 -2.04
C ALA A 11 11.34 2.41 -0.91
N GLU A 12 12.51 2.28 -0.27
CA GLU A 12 12.95 3.25 0.73
C GLU A 12 13.02 4.66 0.13
N GLY A 13 12.52 5.65 0.87
CA GLY A 13 12.44 7.03 0.43
C GLY A 13 11.29 7.34 -0.54
N LYS A 14 10.56 6.35 -1.03
CA LYS A 14 9.35 6.57 -1.86
C LYS A 14 8.13 6.86 -1.01
N SER A 15 7.16 7.58 -1.55
CA SER A 15 5.89 7.81 -0.88
C SER A 15 5.06 6.52 -0.80
N LEU A 16 4.33 6.33 0.30
CA LEU A 16 3.35 5.24 0.38
C LEU A 16 2.31 5.35 -0.74
N GLY A 17 1.80 6.56 -1.00
CA GLY A 17 0.76 6.79 -2.01
C GLY A 17 1.21 6.40 -3.42
N GLU A 18 2.42 6.80 -3.81
CA GLU A 18 3.00 6.43 -5.11
C GLU A 18 3.14 4.91 -5.27
N MET A 19 3.55 4.21 -4.21
CA MET A 19 3.68 2.76 -4.22
C MET A 19 2.32 2.06 -4.32
N VAL A 20 1.31 2.54 -3.58
CA VAL A 20 -0.06 2.01 -3.65
C VAL A 20 -0.64 2.21 -5.05
N GLU A 21 -0.47 3.39 -5.65
CA GLU A 21 -0.89 3.66 -7.02
C GLU A 21 -0.22 2.76 -8.05
N ALA A 22 1.10 2.55 -7.92
CA ALA A 22 1.86 1.68 -8.81
C ALA A 22 1.37 0.23 -8.73
N VAL A 23 1.14 -0.30 -7.52
CA VAL A 23 0.62 -1.64 -7.30
C VAL A 23 -0.80 -1.77 -7.85
N CYS A 24 -1.68 -0.82 -7.55
CA CYS A 24 -3.06 -0.81 -8.03
C CYS A 24 -3.11 -0.78 -9.57
N ARG A 25 -2.27 0.05 -10.22
CA ARG A 25 -2.15 0.11 -11.68
C ARG A 25 -1.72 -1.22 -12.28
N GLN A 26 -0.75 -1.91 -11.68
CA GLN A 26 -0.30 -3.23 -12.12
C GLN A 26 -1.39 -4.30 -12.02
N GLN A 27 -2.29 -4.17 -11.03
CA GLN A 27 -3.37 -5.13 -10.79
C GLN A 27 -4.71 -4.75 -11.45
N GLY A 28 -4.80 -3.58 -12.08
CA GLY A 28 -6.07 -3.07 -12.65
C GLY A 28 -7.11 -2.71 -11.59
N VAL A 29 -6.68 -2.31 -10.40
CA VAL A 29 -7.53 -1.98 -9.26
C VAL A 29 -7.56 -0.46 -9.06
N ASN A 30 -8.70 0.08 -8.61
CA ASN A 30 -8.80 1.49 -8.21
C ASN A 30 -8.17 1.68 -6.81
N PRO A 31 -7.20 2.60 -6.62
CA PRO A 31 -6.64 2.94 -5.30
C PRO A 31 -7.69 3.37 -4.25
N GLU A 32 -8.83 3.90 -4.67
CA GLU A 32 -9.94 4.24 -3.77
C GLU A 32 -10.69 3.01 -3.23
N ALA A 33 -10.52 1.86 -3.88
CA ALA A 33 -11.17 0.59 -3.54
C ALA A 33 -10.29 -0.35 -2.68
N VAL A 34 -9.10 0.12 -2.28
CA VAL A 34 -8.20 -0.65 -1.42
C VAL A 34 -8.14 -0.10 0.00
N VAL A 35 -7.79 -1.00 0.91
CA VAL A 35 -7.33 -0.70 2.26
C VAL A 35 -5.84 -1.04 2.32
N VAL A 36 -5.08 -0.18 2.96
CA VAL A 36 -3.62 -0.30 3.11
C VAL A 36 -3.32 -0.46 4.59
N LEU A 37 -2.57 -1.51 4.94
CA LEU A 37 -1.99 -1.66 6.27
C LEU A 37 -0.51 -1.28 6.19
N LEU A 38 -0.11 -0.23 6.89
CA LEU A 38 1.30 0.14 7.07
C LEU A 38 1.71 -0.19 8.49
N ASN A 39 2.53 -1.22 8.69
CA ASN A 39 2.94 -1.69 10.02
C ASN A 39 1.74 -1.85 10.98
N GLU A 40 0.71 -2.57 10.53
CA GLU A 40 -0.55 -2.81 11.26
C GLU A 40 -1.51 -1.61 11.35
N GLU A 41 -1.08 -0.40 10.99
CA GLU A 41 -1.96 0.77 10.92
C GLU A 41 -2.78 0.80 9.64
N ILE A 42 -4.10 0.98 9.78
CA ILE A 42 -5.06 0.87 8.67
C ILE A 42 -5.36 2.24 8.06
N TRP A 43 -5.17 2.32 6.75
CA TRP A 43 -5.48 3.47 5.90
C TRP A 43 -6.40 3.05 4.75
N GLY A 44 -7.26 3.95 4.24
CA GLY A 44 -8.19 3.57 3.18
C GLY A 44 -8.79 4.75 2.44
N LYS A 45 -9.56 4.45 1.38
CA LYS A 45 -10.28 5.46 0.56
C LYS A 45 -9.34 6.57 0.05
N GLY A 46 -8.19 6.17 -0.50
CA GLY A 46 -7.22 7.10 -1.08
C GLY A 46 -6.47 7.98 -0.07
N ARG A 47 -6.71 7.83 1.24
CA ARG A 47 -6.09 8.67 2.28
C ARG A 47 -4.94 7.93 2.92
N TRP A 48 -3.75 8.25 2.48
CA TRP A 48 -2.49 7.70 2.95
C TRP A 48 -1.77 8.74 3.82
N PRO A 49 -0.93 8.32 4.79
CA PRO A 49 -0.10 9.25 5.52
C PRO A 49 0.90 9.91 4.57
N ASP A 50 1.12 11.22 4.74
CA ASP A 50 2.16 11.96 4.02
C ASP A 50 3.53 11.65 4.64
N ARG A 51 4.03 10.44 4.34
CA ARG A 51 5.35 9.97 4.74
C ARG A 51 5.99 9.11 3.66
N THR A 52 7.31 9.06 3.70
CA THR A 52 8.10 8.11 2.94
C THR A 52 8.18 6.76 3.65
N LEU A 53 8.40 5.71 2.87
CA LEU A 53 8.69 4.37 3.36
C LEU A 53 10.14 4.29 3.83
N VAL A 54 10.37 3.56 4.91
CA VAL A 54 11.70 3.31 5.47
C VAL A 54 12.01 1.82 5.46
N THR A 55 13.30 1.47 5.54
CA THR A 55 13.70 0.07 5.63
C THR A 55 13.01 -0.64 6.80
N GLY A 56 12.42 -1.80 6.50
CA GLY A 56 11.67 -2.62 7.45
C GLY A 56 10.17 -2.41 7.43
N ASP A 57 9.66 -1.35 6.80
CA ASP A 57 8.21 -1.13 6.68
C ASP A 57 7.54 -2.33 5.99
N VAL A 58 6.36 -2.71 6.50
CA VAL A 58 5.48 -3.73 5.94
C VAL A 58 4.20 -3.06 5.47
N VAL A 59 3.88 -3.24 4.19
CA VAL A 59 2.72 -2.67 3.51
C VAL A 59 1.87 -3.80 2.95
N GLU A 60 0.63 -3.91 3.39
CA GLU A 60 -0.36 -4.83 2.81
C GLU A 60 -1.46 -4.00 2.13
N ILE A 61 -1.71 -4.27 0.86
CA ILE A 61 -2.70 -3.60 0.02
C ILE A 61 -3.77 -4.63 -0.32
N VAL A 62 -4.94 -4.48 0.29
CA VAL A 62 -6.05 -5.43 0.16
C VAL A 62 -7.24 -4.76 -0.52
N THR A 63 -7.89 -5.48 -1.43
CA THR A 63 -9.16 -5.04 -2.01
C THR A 63 -10.31 -5.34 -1.08
N LEU A 64 -11.26 -4.42 -0.97
CA LEU A 64 -12.52 -4.70 -0.30
C LEU A 64 -13.37 -5.59 -1.22
N MET A 65 -13.38 -6.91 -0.97
CA MET A 65 -14.42 -7.75 -1.53
C MET A 65 -15.71 -7.48 -0.76
N GLN A 66 -16.77 -7.01 -1.45
CA GLN A 66 -18.10 -6.99 -0.84
C GLN A 66 -18.51 -8.44 -0.55
N GLY A 67 -18.42 -8.84 0.71
CA GLY A 67 -19.07 -10.04 1.19
C GLY A 67 -20.58 -9.80 1.20
N GLY A 68 -21.32 -10.60 0.44
CA GLY A 68 -22.78 -10.72 0.52
C GLY A 68 -23.19 -11.73 1.59
#